data_AF-A0A7J3TKW2-F1
#
_entry.id   AF-A0A7J3TKW2-F1
#
_cell.length_a   1.000
_cell.length_b   1.000
_cell.length_c   1.000
_cell.angle_alpha   90.00
_cell.angle_beta   90.00
_cell.angle_gamma   90.00
#
_symmetry.space_group_name_H-M   'P 1'
#
loop_
_entity.id
_entity.type
_entity.pdbx_description
1 polymer ?
#
loop_
_entity_poly.entity_id
_entity_poly.type
_entity_poly.pdbx_seq_one_letter_code
_entity_poly.pdbx_strand_id
1 'polypeptide(L)'
;TAGWGISDIEADEFVYAASYDGNVYCIDDGEAEWIFSCNAFVHHIKLYGEYIFAGSGDGRFYAINKSNGMVEFSFAPAYEIEETYNYITTPIASNIIAANGKVFFSAAGKIYCLDAETMERKGDTKEGEIGGMALVGAIFAAVIITGAIGAYLILTKKKPEE
;
A
#
# COMPACT_ATOMS: atom_id res chain seq x y z
N THR A 1 -6.22 11.17 21.62
CA THR A 1 -5.38 10.88 22.81
C THR A 1 -4.18 11.81 22.74
N ALA A 2 -3.82 12.47 23.85
CA ALA A 2 -2.89 13.59 23.88
C ALA A 2 -1.56 13.31 23.13
N GLY A 3 -1.15 14.23 22.26
CA GLY A 3 0.16 14.20 21.61
C GLY A 3 1.25 14.50 22.63
N TRP A 4 1.99 13.47 23.04
CA TRP A 4 3.09 13.59 23.99
C TRP A 4 4.44 13.88 23.31
N GLY A 5 4.48 13.89 21.98
CA GLY A 5 5.67 14.18 21.20
C GLY A 5 5.32 14.47 19.73
N ILE A 6 6.10 15.37 19.13
CA ILE A 6 6.12 15.67 17.71
C ILE A 6 7.55 15.47 17.20
N SER A 7 7.68 14.92 15.99
CA SER A 7 8.92 14.95 15.22
C SER A 7 8.62 15.64 13.91
N ASP A 8 9.31 16.74 13.63
CA ASP A 8 9.08 17.56 12.44
C ASP A 8 10.29 17.63 11.52
N ILE A 9 10.01 17.91 10.24
CA ILE A 9 10.99 18.16 9.19
C ILE A 9 10.44 19.26 8.30
N GLU A 10 11.19 20.35 8.17
CA GLU A 10 10.92 21.41 7.21
C GLU A 10 11.64 21.11 5.89
N ALA A 11 10.92 21.17 4.76
CA ALA A 11 11.49 21.03 3.44
C ALA A 11 10.64 21.77 2.41
N ASP A 12 11.30 22.58 1.58
CA ASP A 12 10.66 23.47 0.60
C ASP A 12 9.66 24.42 1.29
N GLU A 13 8.37 24.37 0.92
CA GLU A 13 7.28 25.14 1.54
C GLU A 13 6.49 24.32 2.58
N PHE A 14 6.81 23.04 2.74
CA PHE A 14 6.06 22.11 3.57
C PHE A 14 6.74 21.83 4.92
N VAL A 15 5.92 21.65 5.95
CA VAL A 15 6.32 21.04 7.21
C VAL A 15 5.71 19.66 7.30
N TYR A 16 6.57 18.66 7.41
CA TYR A 16 6.16 17.29 7.70
C TYR A 16 6.24 17.04 9.19
N ALA A 17 5.16 16.56 9.80
CA ALA A 17 5.09 16.31 11.23
C ALA A 17 4.58 14.91 11.54
N ALA A 18 5.26 14.19 12.40
CA ALA A 18 4.77 12.95 12.98
C ALA A 18 4.34 13.15 14.43
N SER A 19 3.21 12.52 14.79
CA SER A 19 2.59 12.66 16.10
C SER A 19 2.34 11.30 16.75
N TYR A 20 2.31 11.31 18.08
CA TYR A 20 1.95 10.14 18.89
C TYR A 20 0.46 9.78 18.79
N ASP A 21 -0.36 10.62 18.14
CA ASP A 21 -1.71 10.23 17.75
C ASP A 21 -1.74 9.17 16.63
N GLY A 22 -0.57 8.85 16.07
CA GLY A 22 -0.41 7.85 15.03
C GLY A 22 -0.49 8.40 13.62
N ASN A 23 -0.41 9.71 13.44
CA ASN A 23 -0.45 10.32 12.12
C ASN A 23 0.87 10.97 11.72
N VAL A 24 1.08 11.03 10.40
CA VAL A 24 2.06 11.87 9.72
C VAL A 24 1.28 12.90 8.90
N TYR A 25 1.64 14.17 9.05
CA TYR A 25 1.00 15.32 8.43
C TYR A 25 1.98 15.96 7.43
N CYS A 26 1.44 16.48 6.33
CA CYS A 26 2.08 17.50 5.51
C CYS A 26 1.29 18.79 5.67
N ILE A 27 1.98 19.86 6.04
CA ILE A 27 1.38 21.14 6.38
C ILE A 27 1.96 22.21 5.45
N ASP A 28 1.08 23.00 4.83
CA ASP A 28 1.42 24.20 4.06
C ASP A 28 0.60 25.38 4.60
N ASP A 29 1.24 26.51 4.86
CA ASP A 29 0.66 27.73 5.46
C ASP A 29 -0.28 27.49 6.66
N GLY A 30 0.00 26.44 7.45
CA GLY A 30 -0.79 26.06 8.63
C GLY A 30 -2.00 25.16 8.37
N GLU A 31 -2.28 24.79 7.11
CA GLU A 31 -3.29 23.82 6.72
C GLU A 31 -2.66 22.47 6.37
N ALA A 32 -3.37 21.38 6.67
CA ALA A 32 -2.89 20.04 6.35
C ALA A 32 -3.25 19.69 4.90
N GLU A 33 -2.24 19.62 4.03
CA GLU A 33 -2.36 19.17 2.64
C GLU A 33 -2.75 17.70 2.55
N TRP A 34 -2.11 16.88 3.39
CA TRP A 34 -2.48 15.46 3.53
C TRP A 34 -2.15 14.93 4.92
N ILE A 35 -2.83 13.83 5.28
CA ILE A 35 -2.63 13.09 6.52
C ILE A 35 -2.52 11.60 6.19
N PHE A 36 -1.45 10.98 6.68
CA PHE A 36 -1.30 9.53 6.67
C PHE A 36 -1.47 8.98 8.08
N SER A 37 -2.34 7.99 8.26
CA SER A 37 -2.62 7.35 9.55
C SER A 37 -1.96 5.98 9.66
N CYS A 38 -1.03 5.84 10.61
CA CYS A 38 -0.52 4.56 11.08
C CYS A 38 -1.52 3.90 12.05
N ASN A 39 -1.27 2.63 12.40
CA ASN A 39 -2.12 1.93 13.37
C ASN A 39 -1.71 2.18 14.84
N ALA A 40 -0.64 2.94 15.06
CA ALA A 40 -0.14 3.33 16.37
C ALA A 40 0.72 4.61 16.26
N PHE A 41 1.22 5.10 17.39
CA PHE A 41 2.05 6.30 17.50
C PHE A 41 3.25 6.28 16.52
N VAL A 42 3.62 7.46 16.01
CA VAL A 42 4.83 7.64 15.19
C VAL A 42 5.83 8.47 15.98
N HIS A 43 7.01 7.91 16.24
CA HIS A 43 8.03 8.58 17.06
C HIS A 43 8.92 9.52 16.26
N HIS A 44 9.40 9.04 15.12
CA HIS A 44 10.40 9.72 14.31
C HIS A 44 10.08 9.56 12.84
N ILE A 45 10.34 10.63 12.09
CA ILE A 45 10.30 10.65 10.64
C ILE A 45 11.65 11.04 10.06
N LYS A 46 11.90 10.68 8.80
CA LYS A 46 13.06 11.14 8.02
C LYS A 46 12.68 11.35 6.55
N LEU A 47 12.91 12.55 6.04
CA LEU A 47 12.80 12.85 4.61
C LEU A 47 14.07 12.42 3.87
N TYR A 48 13.91 11.71 2.75
CA TYR A 48 14.98 11.42 1.81
C TYR A 48 14.39 11.16 0.41
N GLY A 49 14.82 11.95 -0.58
CA GLY A 49 14.28 11.90 -1.93
C GLY A 49 12.80 12.28 -1.98
N GLU A 50 11.97 11.39 -2.52
CA GLU A 50 10.51 11.56 -2.63
C GLU A 50 9.75 10.96 -1.45
N TYR A 51 10.45 10.40 -0.46
CA TYR A 51 9.83 9.66 0.63
C TYR A 51 10.09 10.26 2.01
N ILE A 52 9.06 10.19 2.84
CA ILE A 52 9.12 10.35 4.29
C ILE A 52 9.09 8.95 4.88
N PHE A 53 10.19 8.59 5.53
CA PHE A 53 10.30 7.35 6.27
C PHE A 53 9.75 7.52 7.67
N ALA A 54 8.91 6.59 8.12
CA ALA A 54 8.28 6.64 9.44
C ALA A 54 8.37 5.30 10.15
N GLY A 55 8.79 5.31 11.42
CA GLY A 55 8.74 4.17 12.33
C GLY A 55 7.51 4.28 13.23
N SER A 56 6.66 3.24 13.23
CA SER A 56 5.41 3.22 13.98
C SER A 56 5.45 2.24 15.15
N GLY A 57 4.65 2.54 16.17
CA GLY A 57 4.38 1.69 17.32
C GLY A 57 3.69 0.36 16.96
N ASP A 58 3.13 0.25 15.75
CA ASP A 58 2.50 -0.97 15.24
C ASP A 58 3.53 -1.98 14.70
N GLY A 59 4.82 -1.68 14.85
CA GLY A 59 5.92 -2.53 14.43
C GLY A 59 6.21 -2.47 12.93
N ARG A 60 5.69 -1.48 12.21
CA ARG A 60 5.96 -1.26 10.79
C ARG A 60 6.81 -0.02 10.55
N PHE A 61 7.64 -0.14 9.52
CA PHE A 61 8.42 0.93 8.92
C PHE A 61 7.76 1.29 7.59
N TYR A 62 7.48 2.56 7.37
CA TYR A 62 6.75 3.06 6.21
C TYR A 62 7.63 3.96 5.35
N ALA A 63 7.47 3.88 4.04
CA ALA A 63 7.90 4.90 3.09
C ALA A 63 6.65 5.57 2.52
N ILE A 64 6.47 6.84 2.88
CA ILE A 64 5.30 7.64 2.53
C ILE A 64 5.74 8.63 1.45
N ASN A 65 5.02 8.70 0.34
CA ASN A 65 5.30 9.67 -0.71
C ASN A 65 5.02 11.10 -0.20
N LYS A 66 6.04 11.96 -0.25
CA LYS A 66 5.99 13.31 0.33
C LYS A 66 4.95 14.22 -0.35
N SER A 67 4.58 13.92 -1.60
CA SER A 67 3.67 14.75 -2.40
C SER A 67 2.20 14.46 -2.15
N ASN A 68 1.84 13.21 -1.79
CA ASN A 68 0.45 12.78 -1.73
C ASN A 68 0.07 11.98 -0.47
N GLY A 69 1.03 11.71 0.42
CA GLY A 69 0.79 10.98 1.67
C GLY A 69 0.52 9.48 1.50
N MET A 70 0.64 8.93 0.29
CA MET A 70 0.41 7.51 0.04
C MET A 70 1.62 6.65 0.46
N VAL A 71 1.35 5.48 1.02
CA VAL A 71 2.41 4.50 1.32
C VAL A 71 2.81 3.78 0.05
N GLU A 72 4.09 3.90 -0.31
CA GLU A 72 4.68 3.27 -1.48
C GLU A 72 5.39 1.96 -1.09
N PHE A 73 5.87 1.88 0.16
CA PHE A 73 6.51 0.69 0.70
C PHE A 73 6.26 0.57 2.20
N SER A 74 6.12 -0.65 2.70
CA SER A 74 6.13 -0.93 4.14
C SER A 74 6.92 -2.19 4.46
N PHE A 75 7.60 -2.17 5.60
CA PHE A 75 8.41 -3.29 6.10
C PHE A 75 8.06 -3.57 7.56
N ALA A 76 7.89 -4.85 7.89
CA ALA A 76 7.73 -5.31 9.25
C ALA A 76 8.93 -6.22 9.60
N PRO A 77 9.77 -5.85 10.57
CA PRO A 77 10.82 -6.72 11.06
C PRO A 77 10.20 -8.01 11.62
N ALA A 78 10.53 -9.16 11.04
CA ALA A 78 10.14 -10.43 11.62
C ALA A 78 11.06 -10.75 12.82
N TYR A 79 10.48 -10.99 13.99
CA TYR A 79 11.20 -11.50 15.15
C TYR A 79 10.66 -12.86 15.55
N GLU A 80 11.55 -13.82 15.76
CA GLU A 80 11.20 -15.18 16.17
C GLU A 80 11.33 -15.29 17.69
N ILE A 81 10.26 -15.72 18.35
CA ILE A 81 10.23 -16.07 19.77
C ILE A 81 9.92 -17.56 19.83
N GLU A 82 10.87 -18.38 20.26
CA GLU A 82 10.66 -19.84 20.44
C GLU A 82 10.00 -20.49 19.20
N GLU A 83 10.60 -20.34 18.01
CA GLU A 83 10.07 -20.88 16.74
C GLU A 83 8.77 -20.25 16.24
N THR A 84 8.25 -19.21 16.92
CA THR A 84 7.05 -18.47 16.53
C THR A 84 7.42 -17.08 16.01
N TYR A 85 7.06 -16.78 14.75
CA TYR A 85 7.23 -15.45 14.18
C TYR A 85 6.21 -14.47 14.77
N ASN A 86 6.70 -13.45 15.46
CA ASN A 86 5.94 -12.31 15.91
C ASN A 86 6.16 -11.13 14.96
N TYR A 87 5.11 -10.80 14.21
CA TYR A 87 5.09 -9.73 13.22
C TYR A 87 4.32 -8.49 13.70
N ILE A 88 3.88 -8.43 14.98
CA ILE A 88 2.94 -7.39 15.45
C ILE A 88 3.47 -6.56 16.63
N THR A 89 4.42 -7.01 17.45
CA THR A 89 4.54 -6.42 18.80
C THR A 89 5.81 -5.63 19.12
N THR A 90 6.70 -5.35 18.17
CA THR A 90 7.90 -4.54 18.49
C THR A 90 7.82 -3.15 17.85
N PRO A 91 7.45 -2.11 18.61
CA PRO A 91 7.48 -0.72 18.16
C PRO A 91 8.80 -0.33 17.49
N ILE A 92 8.71 0.37 16.36
CA ILE A 92 9.88 0.99 15.72
C ILE A 92 9.96 2.44 16.20
N ALA A 93 10.48 2.60 17.41
CA ALA A 93 10.62 3.91 18.07
C ALA A 93 12.01 4.55 17.86
N SER A 94 12.88 3.95 17.05
CA SER A 94 14.25 4.44 16.86
C SER A 94 14.31 5.64 15.93
N ASN A 95 15.37 6.45 16.08
CA ASN A 95 15.77 7.42 15.05
C ASN A 95 15.99 6.73 13.70
N ILE A 96 15.76 7.50 12.63
CA ILE A 96 15.91 7.05 11.24
C ILE A 96 17.03 7.86 10.59
N ILE A 97 17.96 7.16 9.94
CA ILE A 97 19.07 7.77 9.19
C ILE A 97 18.91 7.39 7.72
N ALA A 98 18.94 8.37 6.83
CA ALA A 98 18.86 8.13 5.40
C ALA A 98 20.00 8.87 4.68
N ALA A 99 20.80 8.13 3.91
CA ALA A 99 21.94 8.64 3.16
C ALA A 99 22.37 7.64 2.08
N ASN A 100 22.90 8.13 0.96
CA ASN A 100 23.50 7.31 -0.11
C ASN A 100 22.57 6.20 -0.63
N GLY A 101 21.29 6.52 -0.84
CA GLY A 101 20.27 5.58 -1.31
C GLY A 101 19.87 4.52 -0.29
N LYS A 102 20.29 4.65 0.98
CA LYS A 102 19.96 3.70 2.05
C LYS A 102 19.26 4.38 3.21
N VAL A 103 18.41 3.63 3.89
CA VAL A 103 17.74 4.03 5.12
C VAL A 103 18.01 3.00 6.23
N PHE A 104 18.36 3.51 7.41
CA PHE A 104 18.75 2.76 8.58
C PHE A 104 17.83 3.09 9.74
N PHE A 105 17.41 2.05 10.45
CA PHE A 105 16.62 2.14 11.68
C PHE A 105 16.92 0.91 12.53
N SER A 106 16.60 0.96 13.83
CA SER A 106 16.78 -0.17 14.72
C SER A 106 15.43 -0.72 15.20
N ALA A 107 15.30 -2.03 15.19
CA ALA A 107 14.13 -2.72 15.76
C ALA A 107 14.57 -4.04 16.38
N ALA A 108 13.98 -4.41 17.52
CA ALA A 108 14.25 -5.67 18.21
C ALA A 108 15.76 -5.97 18.44
N GLY A 109 16.54 -4.95 18.82
CA GLY A 109 17.98 -5.09 19.05
C GLY A 109 18.84 -5.30 17.80
N LYS A 110 18.27 -5.16 16.61
CA LYS A 110 18.97 -5.23 15.32
C LYS A 110 18.94 -3.88 14.62
N ILE A 111 19.95 -3.60 13.80
CA ILE A 111 19.97 -2.46 12.87
C ILE A 111 19.60 -2.99 11.48
N TYR A 112 18.57 -2.40 10.89
CA TYR A 112 18.13 -2.68 9.53
C TYR A 112 18.73 -1.64 8.58
N CYS A 113 19.03 -2.08 7.36
CA CYS A 113 19.44 -1.24 6.25
C CYS A 113 18.57 -1.62 5.06
N LEU A 114 17.69 -0.72 4.66
CA LEU A 114 16.84 -0.88 3.48
C LEU A 114 17.33 0.06 2.39
N ASP A 115 16.99 -0.27 1.15
CA ASP A 115 17.22 0.62 0.04
C ASP A 115 16.09 1.65 -0.04
N ALA A 116 16.47 2.93 0.02
CA ALA A 116 15.55 4.05 0.20
C ALA A 116 14.84 4.47 -1.09
N GLU A 117 15.34 4.05 -2.24
CA GLU A 117 14.81 4.44 -3.55
C GLU A 117 14.08 3.26 -4.24
N THR A 118 13.93 2.14 -3.53
CA THR A 118 13.28 0.95 -4.07
C THR A 118 11.79 1.17 -4.26
N MET A 119 11.39 1.41 -5.49
CA MET A 119 10.04 1.15 -5.94
C MET A 119 9.87 -0.37 -6.09
N GLU A 120 8.89 -0.98 -5.42
CA GLU A 120 8.44 -2.30 -5.86
C GLU A 120 7.96 -2.15 -7.30
N ARG A 121 8.67 -2.74 -8.26
CA ARG A 121 8.09 -2.95 -9.58
C ARG A 121 6.84 -3.77 -9.35
N LYS A 122 5.65 -3.20 -9.61
CA LYS A 122 4.45 -3.99 -9.89
C LYS A 122 4.90 -5.06 -10.88
N GLY A 123 4.93 -6.31 -10.44
CA GLY A 123 5.35 -7.41 -11.29
C GLY A 123 4.62 -7.30 -12.61
N ASP A 124 5.30 -7.59 -13.72
CA ASP A 124 4.70 -7.60 -15.05
C ASP A 124 3.54 -8.61 -15.04
N THR A 125 2.36 -8.17 -14.62
CA THR A 125 1.12 -8.91 -14.80
C THR A 125 0.94 -8.90 -16.30
N LYS A 126 1.39 -9.97 -16.96
CA LYS A 126 0.96 -10.25 -18.31
C LYS A 126 -0.56 -10.32 -18.22
N GLU A 127 -1.23 -9.24 -18.63
CA GLU A 127 -2.64 -9.29 -18.94
C GLU A 127 -2.81 -10.50 -19.85
N GLY A 128 -3.52 -11.51 -19.37
CA GLY A 128 -3.66 -12.75 -20.10
C GLY A 128 -4.38 -12.45 -21.39
N GLU A 129 -3.64 -12.37 -22.50
CA GLU A 129 -4.23 -12.33 -23.82
C GLU A 129 -5.17 -13.54 -23.93
N ILE A 130 -6.47 -13.26 -24.10
CA ILE A 130 -7.45 -14.29 -24.35
C ILE A 130 -7.07 -14.90 -25.71
N GLY A 131 -6.41 -16.06 -25.68
CA GLY A 131 -5.90 -16.69 -26.88
C GLY A 131 -7.00 -16.82 -27.92
N GLY A 132 -6.71 -16.52 -29.19
CA GLY A 132 -7.73 -16.39 -30.24
C GLY A 132 -8.69 -17.58 -30.36
N MET A 133 -8.27 -18.78 -29.98
CA MET A 133 -9.16 -19.96 -29.91
C MET A 133 -10.26 -19.85 -28.85
N ALA A 134 -9.98 -19.24 -27.70
CA ALA A 134 -10.98 -19.01 -26.65
C ALA A 134 -12.03 -17.99 -27.12
N LEU A 135 -11.62 -16.97 -27.88
CA LEU A 135 -12.53 -16.00 -28.48
C LEU A 135 -13.45 -16.66 -29.53
N VAL A 136 -12.88 -17.51 -30.40
CA VAL A 136 -13.64 -18.28 -31.39
C VAL A 136 -14.63 -19.23 -30.71
N GLY A 137 -14.21 -19.90 -29.64
CA GLY A 137 -15.08 -20.77 -28.84
C GLY A 137 -16.26 -20.01 -28.22
N ALA A 138 -16.01 -18.81 -27.66
CA ALA A 138 -17.06 -17.96 -27.08
C ALA A 138 -18.08 -17.49 -28.14
N ILE A 139 -17.61 -17.11 -29.34
CA ILE A 139 -18.48 -16.72 -30.46
C ILE A 139 -19.35 -17.91 -30.89
N PHE A 140 -18.75 -19.09 -31.02
CA PHE A 140 -19.48 -20.29 -31.45
C PHE A 140 -20.56 -20.68 -30.43
N ALA A 141 -20.26 -20.59 -29.13
CA ALA A 141 -21.23 -20.81 -28.06
C ALA A 141 -22.38 -19.79 -28.12
N ALA A 142 -22.09 -18.51 -28.35
CA ALA A 142 -23.11 -17.47 -28.47
C ALA A 142 -24.06 -17.69 -29.67
N VAL A 143 -23.54 -18.17 -30.81
CA VAL A 143 -24.35 -18.50 -31.99
C VAL A 143 -25.27 -19.69 -31.72
N ILE A 144 -24.77 -20.72 -31.01
CA ILE A 144 -25.60 -21.87 -30.63
C ILE A 144 -26.72 -21.45 -29.69
N ILE A 145 -26.42 -20.62 -28.68
CA ILE A 145 -27.41 -20.15 -27.70
C ILE A 145 -28.48 -19.31 -28.39
N THR A 146 -28.10 -18.36 -29.24
CA THR A 146 -29.06 -17.51 -29.98
C THR A 146 -29.91 -18.31 -30.95
N GLY A 147 -29.33 -19.29 -31.65
CA GLY A 147 -30.07 -20.22 -32.50
C GLY A 147 -31.07 -21.07 -31.71
N ALA A 148 -30.68 -21.59 -30.55
CA ALA A 148 -31.56 -22.37 -29.68
C ALA A 148 -32.73 -21.53 -29.14
N ILE A 149 -32.46 -20.30 -28.71
CA ILE A 149 -33.50 -19.35 -28.26
C ILE A 149 -34.46 -19.03 -29.42
N GLY A 150 -33.94 -18.75 -30.63
CA GLY A 150 -34.75 -18.47 -31.80
C GLY A 150 -35.67 -19.65 -32.18
N ALA A 151 -35.13 -20.87 -32.20
CA ALA A 151 -35.89 -22.08 -32.46
C ALA A 151 -36.97 -22.32 -31.39
N TYR A 152 -36.63 -22.12 -30.11
CA TYR A 152 -37.59 -22.23 -29.01
C TYR A 152 -38.75 -21.24 -29.16
N LEU A 153 -38.47 -19.98 -29.47
CA LEU A 153 -39.50 -18.94 -29.68
C LEU A 153 -40.41 -19.22 -30.88
N ILE A 154 -39.89 -19.83 -31.95
CA ILE A 154 -40.68 -20.24 -33.11
C ILE A 154 -41.59 -21.42 -32.76
N LEU A 155 -41.09 -22.39 -32.00
CA LEU A 155 -41.83 -23.57 -31.59
C LEU A 155 -42.94 -23.23 -30.58
N THR A 156 -42.71 -22.27 -29.67
CA THR A 156 -43.72 -21.84 -28.70
C THR A 156 -44.80 -20.96 -29.32
N LYS A 157 -44.49 -20.14 -30.34
CA LYS A 157 -45.51 -19.39 -31.11
C LYS A 157 -46.44 -20.27 -31.96
N LYS A 158 -46.04 -21.52 -32.26
CA LYS A 158 -46.81 -22.46 -33.09
C LYS A 158 -47.79 -23.34 -32.31
N LYS A 159 -47.82 -23.28 -30.97
CA LYS A 159 -48.89 -23.94 -30.21
C LYS A 159 -50.14 -23.04 -30.22
N PRO A 160 -51.25 -23.46 -30.85
CA PRO A 160 -52.53 -22.76 -30.67
C PRO A 160 -52.97 -22.89 -29.22
N GLU A 161 -53.48 -21.81 -28.64
CA GLU A 161 -54.19 -21.83 -27.36
C GLU A 161 -55.42 -22.74 -27.51
N GLU A 162 -55.56 -23.72 -26.62
CA GLU A 162 -56.77 -24.55 -26.48
C GLU A 162 -57.95 -23.74 -25.94
#